data_AF-A0A7Y2L3Y5-F1
#
_entry.id   AF-A0A7Y2L3Y5-F1
#
_cell.length_a   1.000
_cell.length_b   1.000
_cell.length_c   1.000
_cell.angle_alpha   90.00
_cell.angle_beta   90.00
_cell.angle_gamma   90.00
#
_symmetry.space_group_name_H-M   'P 1'
#
loop_
_entity.id
_entity.type
_entity.pdbx_description
1 polymer ?
#
loop_
_entity_poly.entity_id
_entity_poly.type
_entity_poly.pdbx_seq_one_letter_code
_entity_poly.pdbx_strand_id
1 'polypeptide(L)'
;DPVQYRIFETIYRIEDNSPDTGLFLIGDPKQAIYAFRGADIYTYLRARHATSGRLHTLDTNFRSSHVMVEAVNHVFARAEQRASGRGAFLFREGPENPVPFVSVKSQGRKEVLQLDGQPATALTLWQLPSEQPLSGVIYRQQLAAACASQIVELLNGGQQGRCGFAQPGKALRGVLPADIAILVRDGKEAQAVRRELSTRGVRSVYL
;
A
#
# COMPACT_ATOMS: atom_id res chain seq x y z
N ASP A 1 17.57 -0.46 12.54
CA ASP A 1 17.54 -1.15 13.85
C ASP A 1 18.46 -0.40 14.83
N PRO A 2 18.47 -0.73 16.14
CA PRO A 2 19.26 0.00 17.13
C PRO A 2 20.79 -0.03 16.90
N VAL A 3 21.31 -1.06 16.23
CA VAL A 3 22.76 -1.17 15.94
C VAL A 3 23.14 -0.19 14.84
N GLN A 4 22.41 -0.20 13.72
CA GLN A 4 22.63 0.77 12.64
C GLN A 4 22.50 2.21 13.12
N TYR A 5 21.48 2.51 13.93
CA TYR A 5 21.29 3.85 14.48
C TYR A 5 22.48 4.29 15.35
N ARG A 6 23.03 3.40 16.18
CA ARG A 6 24.21 3.72 17.00
C ARG A 6 25.45 4.01 16.15
N ILE A 7 25.62 3.32 15.02
CA ILE A 7 26.71 3.62 14.08
C ILE A 7 26.56 5.04 13.54
N PHE A 8 25.36 5.42 13.08
CA PHE A 8 25.10 6.79 12.62
C PHE A 8 25.29 7.82 13.72
N GLU A 9 24.80 7.56 14.93
CA GLU A 9 24.98 8.44 16.09
C GLU A 9 26.46 8.65 16.42
N THR A 10 27.28 7.59 16.36
CA THR A 10 28.71 7.66 16.66
C THR A 10 29.47 8.50 15.63
N ILE A 11 29.11 8.40 14.35
CA ILE A 11 29.82 9.08 13.26
C ILE A 11 29.35 10.53 13.12
N TYR A 12 28.03 10.74 13.13
CA TYR A 12 27.43 12.01 12.75
C TYR A 12 26.94 12.85 13.92
N ARG A 13 26.83 12.28 15.13
CA ARG A 13 26.29 12.95 16.33
C ARG A 13 25.00 13.70 15.98
N ILE A 14 23.93 12.94 15.77
CA ILE A 14 22.75 13.38 14.98
C ILE A 14 22.13 14.64 15.58
N GLU A 15 22.14 14.76 16.90
CA GLU A 15 21.64 15.91 17.66
C GLU A 15 22.52 17.16 17.48
N ASP A 16 23.85 17.01 17.42
CA ASP A 16 24.81 18.12 17.27
C ASP A 16 24.62 18.88 15.95
N ASN A 17 24.16 18.19 14.89
CA ASN A 17 23.94 18.76 13.55
C ASN A 17 25.15 19.58 13.04
N SER A 18 26.35 19.02 13.16
CA SER A 18 27.60 19.69 12.75
C SER A 18 27.56 20.09 11.26
N PRO A 19 27.94 21.35 10.91
CA PRO A 19 27.95 21.83 9.52
C PRO A 19 29.02 21.16 8.65
N ASP A 20 30.00 20.49 9.25
CA ASP A 20 31.10 19.81 8.55
C ASP A 20 30.67 18.44 8.00
N THR A 21 29.48 17.97 8.35
CA THR A 21 28.96 16.66 7.95
C THR A 21 27.51 16.74 7.47
N GLY A 22 27.09 15.79 6.64
CA GLY A 22 25.71 15.68 6.18
C GLY A 22 25.16 14.27 6.42
N LEU A 23 24.04 14.19 7.15
CA LEU A 23 23.26 12.97 7.32
C LEU A 23 21.80 13.22 6.93
N PHE A 24 21.34 12.49 5.91
CA PHE A 24 19.96 12.56 5.44
C PHE A 24 19.27 11.22 5.70
N LEU A 25 18.31 11.22 6.63
CA LEU A 25 17.51 10.04 6.98
C LEU A 25 16.17 10.12 6.25
N ILE A 26 15.99 9.29 5.24
CA ILE A 26 14.76 9.24 4.43
C ILE A 26 14.03 7.92 4.73
N GLY A 27 12.76 8.02 5.09
CA GLY A 27 11.94 6.83 5.37
C GLY A 27 10.48 7.18 5.62
N ASP A 28 9.65 6.15 5.70
CA ASP A 28 8.24 6.27 6.05
C ASP A 28 7.91 5.33 7.23
N PRO A 29 7.66 5.86 8.45
CA PRO A 29 7.31 5.03 9.60
C PRO A 29 6.02 4.23 9.39
N LYS A 30 5.12 4.71 8.52
CA LYS A 30 3.86 4.05 8.16
C LYS A 30 4.08 2.73 7.41
N GLN A 31 5.28 2.51 6.88
CA GLN A 31 5.65 1.33 6.08
C GLN A 31 6.64 0.40 6.82
N ALA A 32 6.83 0.58 8.13
CA ALA A 32 7.75 -0.23 8.93
C ALA A 32 7.19 -1.64 9.21
N ILE A 33 7.25 -2.54 8.21
CA ILE A 33 6.67 -3.89 8.26
C ILE A 33 7.68 -5.02 8.50
N TYR A 34 8.96 -4.71 8.69
CA TYR A 34 10.05 -5.69 8.83
C TYR A 34 10.41 -6.04 10.29
N ALA A 35 9.44 -6.01 11.21
CA ALA A 35 9.67 -6.30 12.63
C ALA A 35 10.31 -7.68 12.86
N PHE A 36 9.97 -8.67 12.02
CA PHE A 36 10.53 -10.03 12.06
C PHE A 36 12.03 -10.09 11.71
N ARG A 37 12.63 -9.03 11.15
CA ARG A 37 14.07 -8.89 10.89
C ARG A 37 14.76 -7.94 11.87
N GLY A 38 14.12 -7.61 13.00
CA GLY A 38 14.67 -6.71 14.00
C GLY A 38 14.59 -5.22 13.62
N ALA A 39 13.80 -4.87 12.59
CA ALA A 39 13.46 -3.47 12.34
C ALA A 39 12.63 -2.95 13.51
N ASP A 40 13.03 -1.80 14.05
CA ASP A 40 12.46 -1.22 15.24
C ASP A 40 11.96 0.19 14.96
N ILE A 41 10.65 0.38 15.08
CA ILE A 41 10.00 1.69 14.91
C ILE A 41 10.47 2.69 15.96
N TYR A 42 10.82 2.25 17.18
CA TYR A 42 11.29 3.15 18.23
C TYR A 42 12.65 3.76 17.90
N THR A 43 13.49 3.03 17.15
CA THR A 43 14.72 3.58 16.57
C THR A 43 14.42 4.75 15.62
N TYR A 44 13.41 4.63 14.76
CA TYR A 44 12.97 5.74 13.92
C TYR A 44 12.43 6.90 14.76
N LEU A 45 11.64 6.64 15.80
CA LEU A 45 11.12 7.68 16.70
C LEU A 45 12.23 8.43 17.43
N ARG A 46 13.28 7.73 17.86
CA ARG A 46 14.48 8.34 18.44
C ARG A 46 15.20 9.24 17.43
N ALA A 47 15.44 8.73 16.22
CA ALA A 47 16.04 9.53 15.15
C ALA A 47 15.21 10.78 14.84
N ARG A 48 13.88 10.63 14.75
CA ARG A 48 12.93 11.74 14.54
C ARG A 48 13.06 12.80 15.63
N HIS A 49 13.18 12.37 16.90
CA HIS A 49 13.38 13.29 18.03
C HIS A 49 14.73 14.00 17.96
N ALA A 50 15.82 13.28 17.68
CA ALA A 50 17.16 13.85 17.51
C ALA A 50 17.23 14.88 16.36
N THR A 51 16.36 14.72 15.35
CA THR A 51 16.22 15.65 14.21
C THR A 51 15.09 16.66 14.37
N SER A 52 14.59 16.90 15.59
CA SER A 52 13.53 17.89 15.83
C SER A 52 13.92 19.27 15.25
N GLY A 53 12.96 19.96 14.64
CA GLY A 53 13.21 21.22 13.91
C GLY A 53 13.79 21.05 12.49
N ARG A 54 14.18 19.84 12.08
CA ARG A 54 14.77 19.51 10.76
C ARG A 54 13.98 18.45 9.99
N LEU A 55 12.68 18.30 10.29
CA LEU A 55 11.81 17.32 9.68
C LEU A 55 11.18 17.85 8.40
N HIS A 56 11.36 17.12 7.30
CA HIS A 56 10.73 17.42 6.01
C HIS A 56 9.75 16.31 5.62
N THR A 57 8.62 16.70 5.03
CA THR A 57 7.60 15.76 4.52
C THR A 57 7.36 16.04 3.04
N LEU A 58 7.27 14.98 2.25
CA LEU A 58 6.85 15.06 0.85
C LEU A 58 5.33 14.89 0.80
N ASP A 59 4.63 15.94 0.38
CA ASP A 59 3.16 16.02 0.45
C ASP A 59 2.45 15.50 -0.81
N THR A 60 3.19 15.16 -1.87
CA THR A 60 2.61 14.85 -3.18
C THR A 60 3.02 13.46 -3.66
N ASN A 61 2.03 12.62 -3.98
CA ASN A 61 2.22 11.30 -4.59
C ASN A 61 2.32 11.43 -6.12
N PHE A 62 3.44 10.96 -6.68
CA PHE A 62 3.72 10.97 -8.12
C PHE A 62 3.53 9.61 -8.82
N ARG A 63 3.09 8.58 -8.08
CA ARG A 63 3.08 7.18 -8.56
C ARG A 63 1.68 6.68 -8.95
N SER A 64 0.63 7.25 -8.37
CA SER A 64 -0.73 6.70 -8.43
C SER A 64 -1.72 7.67 -9.05
N SER A 65 -2.86 7.15 -9.52
CA SER A 65 -3.97 7.98 -10.02
C SER A 65 -4.60 8.80 -8.88
N HIS A 66 -5.28 9.89 -9.23
CA HIS A 66 -5.97 10.73 -8.24
C HIS A 66 -6.95 9.92 -7.40
N VAL A 67 -7.83 9.15 -8.05
CA VAL A 67 -8.85 8.31 -7.39
C VAL A 67 -8.26 7.27 -6.43
N MET A 68 -7.06 6.75 -6.70
CA MET A 68 -6.38 5.81 -5.81
C MET A 68 -5.83 6.50 -4.56
N VAL A 69 -5.19 7.67 -4.73
CA VAL A 69 -4.69 8.46 -3.60
C VAL A 69 -5.85 8.95 -2.73
N GLU A 70 -6.96 9.37 -3.34
CA GLU A 70 -8.18 9.77 -2.64
C GLU A 70 -8.78 8.62 -1.82
N ALA A 71 -8.91 7.43 -2.39
CA ALA A 71 -9.42 6.26 -1.68
C ALA A 71 -8.55 5.89 -0.47
N VAL A 72 -7.23 5.88 -0.63
CA VAL A 72 -6.28 5.60 0.47
C VAL A 72 -6.35 6.69 1.54
N ASN A 73 -6.35 7.98 1.14
CA ASN A 73 -6.50 9.10 2.06
C ASN A 73 -7.79 8.97 2.87
N HIS A 74 -8.91 8.62 2.21
CA HIS A 74 -10.20 8.47 2.87
C HIS A 74 -10.16 7.39 3.97
N VAL A 75 -9.65 6.20 3.65
CA VAL A 75 -9.59 5.07 4.61
C VAL A 75 -8.76 5.43 5.84
N PHE A 76 -7.54 5.94 5.64
CA PHE A 76 -6.65 6.23 6.76
C PHE A 76 -7.02 7.50 7.52
N ALA A 77 -7.53 8.54 6.85
CA ALA A 77 -8.05 9.73 7.53
C ALA A 77 -9.23 9.36 8.43
N ARG A 78 -10.11 8.45 7.99
CA ARG A 78 -11.22 7.98 8.82
C ARG A 78 -10.76 7.23 10.07
N ALA A 79 -9.68 6.46 9.97
CA ALA A 79 -9.07 5.80 11.13
C ALA A 79 -8.36 6.81 12.06
N GLU A 80 -7.66 7.79 11.49
CA GLU A 80 -6.94 8.83 12.22
C GLU A 80 -7.90 9.77 12.99
N GLN A 81 -9.03 10.13 12.40
CA GLN A 81 -10.01 11.05 13.00
C GLN A 81 -10.87 10.43 14.11
N ARG A 82 -10.71 9.13 14.42
CA ARG A 82 -11.45 8.52 15.52
C ARG A 82 -11.08 9.21 16.84
N ALA A 83 -12.10 9.62 17.59
CA ALA A 83 -11.94 10.29 18.88
C ALA A 83 -11.27 9.39 19.93
N SER A 84 -11.50 8.08 19.83
CA SER A 84 -10.88 7.06 20.67
C SER A 84 -10.01 6.11 19.84
N GLY A 85 -9.01 5.53 20.49
CA GLY A 85 -8.08 4.56 19.90
C GLY A 85 -6.71 5.13 19.59
N ARG A 86 -5.89 4.34 18.91
CA ARG A 86 -4.45 4.59 18.73
C ARG A 86 -4.10 5.26 17.37
N GLY A 87 -5.06 5.92 16.73
CA GLY A 87 -4.89 6.52 15.40
C GLY A 87 -4.74 5.48 14.27
N ALA A 88 -4.45 5.96 13.06
CA ALA A 88 -4.39 5.11 11.86
C ALA A 88 -3.30 4.03 11.91
N PHE A 89 -2.15 4.35 12.52
CA PHE A 89 -0.98 3.47 12.61
C PHE A 89 -0.76 2.89 14.00
N LEU A 90 -1.73 3.06 14.91
CA LEU A 90 -1.72 2.45 16.23
C LEU A 90 -0.63 2.97 17.20
N PHE A 91 -0.14 4.19 17.00
CA PHE A 91 0.88 4.83 17.86
C PHE A 91 0.38 6.03 18.67
N ARG A 92 -0.87 6.45 18.51
CA ARG A 92 -1.41 7.55 19.31
C ARG A 92 -1.58 7.12 20.77
N GLU A 93 -1.07 7.95 21.68
CA GLU A 93 -1.18 7.79 23.12
C GLU A 93 -1.55 9.16 23.73
N GLY A 94 -2.79 9.27 24.22
CA GLY A 94 -3.33 10.54 24.68
C GLY A 94 -3.33 11.61 23.56
N PRO A 95 -2.80 12.83 23.81
CA PRO A 95 -2.72 13.88 22.80
C PRO A 95 -1.59 13.68 21.78
N GLU A 96 -0.64 12.78 22.05
CA GLU A 96 0.52 12.58 21.19
C GLU A 96 0.26 11.51 20.13
N ASN A 97 0.59 11.83 18.87
CA ASN A 97 0.67 10.84 17.81
C ASN A 97 2.02 10.96 17.09
N PRO A 98 3.00 10.10 17.39
CA PRO A 98 4.32 10.18 16.78
C PRO A 98 4.34 9.65 15.34
N VAL A 99 3.32 8.90 14.92
CA VAL A 99 3.15 8.38 13.56
C VAL A 99 1.75 8.73 13.03
N PRO A 100 1.43 10.02 12.85
CA PRO A 100 0.13 10.44 12.38
C PRO A 100 -0.02 10.13 10.89
N PHE A 101 -1.24 9.77 10.49
CA PHE A 101 -1.59 9.82 9.08
C PHE A 101 -1.85 11.27 8.66
N VAL A 102 -1.15 11.71 7.62
CA VAL A 102 -1.41 13.00 6.96
C VAL A 102 -1.74 12.69 5.50
N SER A 103 -2.90 13.16 5.05
CA SER A 103 -3.32 13.00 3.66
C SER A 103 -2.33 13.68 2.72
N VAL A 104 -2.09 13.06 1.56
CA VAL A 104 -1.19 13.58 0.54
C VAL A 104 -1.95 14.05 -0.70
N LYS A 105 -1.41 15.04 -1.40
CA LYS A 105 -1.83 15.44 -2.74
C LYS A 105 -1.47 14.34 -3.74
N SER A 106 -2.08 14.39 -4.91
CA SER A 106 -1.79 13.49 -6.02
C SER A 106 -1.43 14.27 -7.26
N GLN A 107 -0.32 13.91 -7.90
CA GLN A 107 0.01 14.39 -9.24
C GLN A 107 -0.85 13.68 -10.31
N GLY A 108 -1.33 12.47 -10.00
CA GLY A 108 -2.12 11.65 -10.90
C GLY A 108 -1.27 10.92 -11.94
N ARG A 109 -1.95 10.20 -12.83
CA ARG A 109 -1.36 9.54 -13.99
C ARG A 109 -2.09 9.98 -15.24
N LYS A 110 -1.38 9.99 -16.37
CA LYS A 110 -1.95 10.32 -17.68
C LYS A 110 -2.94 9.27 -18.17
N GLU A 111 -2.74 8.02 -17.75
CA GLU A 111 -3.61 6.90 -18.11
C GLU A 111 -4.69 6.68 -17.04
N VAL A 112 -5.90 6.33 -17.50
CA VAL A 112 -7.05 6.00 -16.65
C VAL A 112 -7.44 4.57 -16.95
N LEU A 113 -7.53 3.73 -15.93
CA LEU A 113 -8.09 2.39 -16.07
C LEU A 113 -9.59 2.51 -16.34
N GLN A 114 -10.04 1.92 -17.44
CA GLN A 114 -11.44 1.86 -17.85
C GLN A 114 -11.91 0.41 -17.94
N LEU A 115 -13.15 0.16 -17.53
CA LEU A 115 -13.88 -1.09 -17.67
C LEU A 115 -15.18 -0.78 -18.42
N ASP A 116 -15.40 -1.42 -19.57
CA ASP A 116 -16.54 -1.20 -20.47
C ASP A 116 -16.79 0.30 -20.78
N GLY A 117 -15.69 1.02 -21.04
CA GLY A 117 -15.70 2.46 -21.36
C GLY A 117 -15.89 3.40 -20.17
N GLN A 118 -16.06 2.89 -18.96
CA GLN A 118 -16.21 3.68 -17.74
C GLN A 118 -14.93 3.68 -16.89
N PRO A 119 -14.53 4.81 -16.27
CA PRO A 119 -13.42 4.82 -15.33
C PRO A 119 -13.63 3.81 -14.19
N ALA A 120 -12.62 2.99 -13.92
CA ALA A 120 -12.66 2.02 -12.83
C ALA A 120 -12.67 2.70 -11.46
N THR A 121 -13.43 2.12 -10.52
CA THR A 121 -13.33 2.50 -9.11
C THR A 121 -11.98 2.07 -8.55
N ALA A 122 -11.35 2.95 -7.76
CA ALA A 122 -10.00 2.69 -7.24
C ALA A 122 -9.96 1.64 -6.13
N LEU A 123 -11.02 1.54 -5.32
CA LEU A 123 -11.13 0.60 -4.23
C LEU A 123 -12.51 -0.04 -4.23
N THR A 124 -12.53 -1.36 -4.36
CA THR A 124 -13.75 -2.17 -4.31
C THR A 124 -13.64 -3.14 -3.14
N LEU A 125 -14.63 -3.12 -2.24
CA LEU A 125 -14.73 -4.07 -1.14
C LEU A 125 -15.60 -5.26 -1.57
N TRP A 126 -15.00 -6.44 -1.60
CA TRP A 126 -15.70 -7.68 -1.91
C TRP A 126 -16.12 -8.35 -0.61
N GLN A 127 -17.42 -8.45 -0.39
CA GLN A 127 -18.00 -9.10 0.78
C GLN A 127 -18.66 -10.41 0.36
N LEU A 128 -18.28 -11.50 1.03
CA LEU A 128 -18.98 -12.77 0.87
C LEU A 128 -20.35 -12.69 1.58
N PRO A 129 -21.43 -13.15 0.94
CA PRO A 129 -22.76 -13.15 1.56
C PRO A 129 -22.79 -14.18 2.69
N SER A 130 -22.75 -13.71 3.93
CA SER A 130 -22.89 -14.56 5.11
C SER A 130 -23.43 -13.74 6.28
N GLU A 131 -24.45 -14.26 6.96
CA GLU A 131 -24.98 -13.68 8.18
C GLU A 131 -24.13 -14.04 9.41
N GLN A 132 -23.35 -15.12 9.31
CA GLN A 132 -22.48 -15.61 10.38
C GLN A 132 -20.99 -15.45 10.01
N PRO A 133 -20.08 -15.35 10.99
CA PRO A 133 -18.65 -15.35 10.73
C PRO A 133 -18.21 -16.61 9.96
N LEU A 134 -17.51 -16.41 8.85
CA LEU A 134 -16.95 -17.52 8.06
C LEU A 134 -15.65 -18.04 8.69
N SER A 135 -15.41 -19.34 8.57
CA SER A 135 -14.10 -19.88 8.91
C SER A 135 -13.03 -19.33 7.96
N GLY A 136 -11.82 -19.14 8.46
CA GLY A 136 -10.71 -18.63 7.64
C GLY A 136 -10.34 -19.53 6.45
N VAL A 137 -10.70 -20.81 6.50
CA VAL A 137 -10.52 -21.76 5.39
C VAL A 137 -11.54 -21.48 4.28
N ILE A 138 -12.83 -21.41 4.63
CA ILE A 138 -13.91 -21.15 3.67
C ILE A 138 -13.74 -19.77 3.04
N TYR A 139 -13.45 -18.76 3.85
CA TYR A 139 -13.20 -17.39 3.39
C TYR A 139 -12.07 -17.33 2.34
N ARG A 140 -10.94 -17.97 2.64
CA ARG A 140 -9.77 -18.01 1.74
C ARG A 140 -10.08 -18.71 0.44
N GLN A 141 -10.78 -19.85 0.49
CA GLN A 141 -11.16 -20.59 -0.72
C GLN A 141 -12.08 -19.75 -1.61
N GLN A 142 -13.14 -19.18 -1.04
CA GLN A 142 -14.12 -18.42 -1.83
C GLN A 142 -13.53 -17.11 -2.38
N LEU A 143 -12.75 -16.36 -1.58
CA LEU A 143 -12.12 -15.15 -2.09
C LEU A 143 -10.98 -15.41 -3.07
N ALA A 144 -10.24 -16.52 -2.95
CA ALA A 144 -9.26 -16.89 -3.97
C ALA A 144 -9.95 -17.15 -5.32
N ALA A 145 -11.09 -17.85 -5.31
CA ALA A 145 -11.87 -18.11 -6.51
C ALA A 145 -12.45 -16.81 -7.11
N ALA A 146 -13.01 -15.92 -6.27
CA ALA A 146 -13.53 -14.63 -6.70
C ALA A 146 -12.43 -13.73 -7.28
N CYS A 147 -11.28 -13.65 -6.61
CA CYS A 147 -10.11 -12.91 -7.08
C CYS A 147 -9.63 -13.41 -8.45
N ALA A 148 -9.49 -14.73 -8.61
CA ALA A 148 -9.08 -15.31 -9.89
C ALA A 148 -10.10 -15.05 -11.02
N SER A 149 -11.40 -15.14 -10.72
CA SER A 149 -12.45 -14.81 -11.69
C SER A 149 -12.39 -13.35 -12.12
N GLN A 150 -12.22 -12.40 -11.18
CA GLN A 150 -12.08 -10.99 -11.50
C GLN A 150 -10.85 -10.71 -12.37
N ILE A 151 -9.71 -11.34 -12.07
CA ILE A 151 -8.49 -11.20 -12.86
C ILE A 151 -8.71 -11.69 -14.30
N VAL A 152 -9.34 -12.86 -14.46
CA VAL A 152 -9.62 -13.44 -15.78
C VAL A 152 -10.60 -12.56 -16.56
N GLU A 153 -11.60 -11.99 -15.90
CA GLU A 153 -12.52 -11.03 -16.53
C GLU A 153 -11.79 -9.78 -17.02
N LEU A 154 -10.90 -9.20 -16.21
CA LEU A 154 -10.09 -8.05 -16.61
C LEU A 154 -9.17 -8.38 -17.80
N LEU A 155 -8.53 -9.55 -17.79
CA LEU A 155 -7.62 -9.98 -18.86
C LEU A 155 -8.36 -10.28 -20.17
N ASN A 156 -9.49 -10.98 -20.10
CA ASN A 156 -10.34 -11.25 -21.26
C ASN A 156 -10.92 -9.94 -21.81
N GLY A 157 -11.36 -9.04 -20.92
CA GLY A 157 -11.79 -7.69 -21.30
C GLY A 157 -10.66 -6.89 -21.95
N GLY A 158 -9.41 -7.07 -21.50
CA GLY A 158 -8.21 -6.51 -22.12
C GLY A 158 -8.02 -6.95 -23.56
N GLN A 159 -8.14 -8.25 -23.82
CA GLN A 159 -8.05 -8.81 -25.17
C GLN A 159 -9.19 -8.35 -26.08
N GLN A 160 -10.38 -8.10 -25.51
CA GLN A 160 -11.57 -7.65 -26.22
C GLN A 160 -11.67 -6.14 -26.37
N GLY A 161 -10.71 -5.37 -25.85
CA GLY A 161 -10.75 -3.90 -25.88
C GLY A 161 -11.81 -3.27 -24.96
N ARG A 162 -12.34 -4.03 -23.99
CA ARG A 162 -13.32 -3.58 -23.00
C ARG A 162 -12.68 -3.08 -21.71
N CYS A 163 -11.54 -3.64 -21.31
CA CYS A 163 -10.84 -3.29 -20.08
C CYS A 163 -9.43 -2.82 -20.41
N GLY A 164 -9.03 -1.62 -20.03
CA GLY A 164 -7.70 -1.13 -20.38
C GLY A 164 -7.36 0.24 -19.86
N PHE A 165 -6.15 0.68 -20.17
CA PHE A 165 -5.63 1.98 -19.82
C PHE A 165 -5.86 2.95 -20.98
N ALA A 166 -6.78 3.89 -20.78
CA ALA A 166 -7.07 4.95 -21.74
C ALA A 166 -6.15 6.15 -21.51
N GLN A 167 -5.62 6.73 -22.58
CA GLN A 167 -4.82 7.94 -22.55
C GLN A 167 -5.25 8.87 -23.69
N PRO A 168 -5.32 10.21 -23.49
CA PRO A 168 -5.68 11.14 -24.54
C PRO A 168 -4.82 10.97 -25.80
N GLY A 169 -5.47 10.88 -26.97
CA GLY A 169 -4.83 10.73 -28.27
C GLY A 169 -4.20 9.35 -28.55
N LYS A 170 -4.49 8.33 -27.72
CA LYS A 170 -4.01 6.96 -27.93
C LYS A 170 -5.15 5.95 -27.93
N ALA A 171 -4.95 4.86 -28.66
CA ALA A 171 -5.81 3.69 -28.56
C ALA A 171 -5.77 3.10 -27.13
N LEU A 172 -6.86 2.45 -26.74
CA LEU A 172 -6.95 1.77 -25.44
C LEU A 172 -5.90 0.66 -25.36
N ARG A 173 -5.03 0.72 -24.35
CA ARG A 173 -4.10 -0.38 -24.04
C ARG A 173 -4.82 -1.38 -23.14
N GLY A 174 -5.19 -2.54 -23.68
CA GLY A 174 -5.82 -3.61 -22.91
C GLY A 174 -5.00 -4.00 -21.66
N VAL A 175 -5.69 -4.41 -20.59
CA VAL A 175 -5.03 -4.93 -19.37
C VAL A 175 -4.23 -6.19 -19.71
N LEU A 176 -2.97 -6.22 -19.28
CA LEU A 176 -2.07 -7.36 -19.46
C LEU A 176 -1.80 -8.06 -18.12
N PRO A 177 -1.35 -9.33 -18.11
CA PRO A 177 -0.96 -10.00 -16.87
C PRO A 177 0.08 -9.24 -16.05
N ALA A 178 1.01 -8.53 -16.71
CA ALA A 178 2.03 -7.72 -16.05
C ALA A 178 1.50 -6.47 -15.33
N ASP A 179 0.25 -6.06 -15.61
CA ASP A 179 -0.40 -4.94 -14.92
C ASP A 179 -1.07 -5.37 -13.60
N ILE A 180 -1.09 -6.67 -13.29
CA ILE A 180 -1.80 -7.24 -12.14
C ILE A 180 -0.79 -7.79 -11.13
N ALA A 181 -0.89 -7.31 -9.89
CA ALA A 181 -0.18 -7.85 -8.74
C ALA A 181 -1.18 -8.29 -7.66
N ILE A 182 -0.88 -9.41 -7.00
CA ILE A 182 -1.70 -9.97 -5.92
C ILE A 182 -0.87 -9.96 -4.66
N LEU A 183 -1.28 -9.16 -3.68
CA LEU A 183 -0.63 -9.11 -2.37
C LEU A 183 -1.25 -10.17 -1.45
N VAL A 184 -0.41 -11.01 -0.87
CA VAL A 184 -0.78 -12.09 0.05
C VAL A 184 0.09 -12.02 1.29
N ARG A 185 -0.42 -12.50 2.43
CA ARG A 185 0.32 -12.51 3.70
C ARG A 185 1.31 -13.67 3.78
N ASP A 186 0.92 -14.84 3.27
CA ASP A 186 1.68 -16.07 3.41
C ASP A 186 1.59 -16.97 2.17
N GLY A 187 2.42 -18.03 2.16
CA GLY A 187 2.45 -18.99 1.05
C GLY A 187 1.16 -19.80 0.90
N LYS A 188 0.33 -19.93 1.93
CA LYS A 188 -0.95 -20.66 1.83
C LYS A 188 -1.98 -19.84 1.06
N GLU A 189 -2.05 -18.52 1.32
CA GLU A 189 -2.85 -17.59 0.51
C GLU A 189 -2.34 -17.56 -0.95
N ALA A 190 -1.02 -17.49 -1.15
CA ALA A 190 -0.41 -17.53 -2.48
C ALA A 190 -0.81 -18.78 -3.27
N GLN A 191 -0.74 -19.96 -2.64
CA GLN A 191 -1.12 -21.23 -3.26
C GLN A 191 -2.60 -21.30 -3.59
N ALA A 192 -3.47 -20.79 -2.72
CA ALA A 192 -4.91 -20.76 -2.97
C ALA A 192 -5.26 -19.97 -4.24
N VAL A 193 -4.76 -18.75 -4.37
CA VAL A 193 -5.02 -17.91 -5.56
C VAL A 193 -4.33 -18.49 -6.80
N ARG A 194 -3.10 -18.99 -6.68
CA ARG A 194 -2.39 -19.63 -7.80
C ARG A 194 -3.13 -20.83 -8.36
N ARG A 195 -3.74 -21.65 -7.49
CA ARG A 195 -4.55 -22.81 -7.92
C ARG A 195 -5.74 -22.34 -8.75
N GLU A 196 -6.48 -21.35 -8.26
CA GLU A 196 -7.66 -20.80 -8.92
C GLU A 196 -7.32 -20.09 -10.25
N LEU A 197 -6.18 -19.41 -10.35
CA LEU A 197 -5.70 -18.84 -11.61
C LEU A 197 -5.31 -19.94 -12.60
N SER A 198 -4.60 -20.97 -12.14
CA SER A 198 -4.17 -22.08 -12.98
C SER A 198 -5.34 -22.87 -13.55
N THR A 199 -6.40 -23.09 -12.78
CA THR A 199 -7.62 -23.78 -13.27
C THR A 199 -8.36 -22.95 -14.34
N ARG A 200 -8.15 -21.63 -14.36
CA ARG A 200 -8.68 -20.71 -15.37
C ARG A 200 -7.67 -20.40 -16.50
N GLY A 201 -6.56 -21.14 -16.58
CA GLY A 201 -5.56 -21.00 -17.65
C GLY A 201 -4.61 -19.81 -17.49
N VAL A 202 -4.61 -19.12 -16.35
CA VAL A 202 -3.72 -17.97 -16.10
C VAL A 202 -2.49 -18.43 -15.33
N ARG A 203 -1.30 -18.21 -15.91
CA ARG A 203 -0.02 -18.47 -15.24
C ARG A 203 0.28 -17.35 -14.25
N SER A 204 0.85 -17.70 -13.10
CA SER A 204 1.28 -16.75 -12.09
C SER A 204 2.64 -17.13 -11.51
N VAL A 205 3.36 -16.13 -11.01
CA VAL A 205 4.64 -16.26 -10.31
C VAL A 205 4.47 -15.79 -8.87
N TYR A 206 5.08 -16.51 -7.93
CA TYR A 206 5.19 -16.11 -6.53
C TYR A 206 6.66 -15.78 -6.26
N LEU A 207 6.90 -14.58 -5.71
CA LEU A 207 8.22 -14.03 -5.43
C LEU A 207 8.51 -14.05 -3.93
#